data_AF-A0A2V9ISI3-F1
#
_entry.id   AF-A0A2V9ISI3-F1
#
_cell.length_a   1.000
_cell.length_b   1.000
_cell.length_c   1.000
_cell.angle_alpha   90.00
_cell.angle_beta   90.00
_cell.angle_gamma   90.00
#
_symmetry.space_group_name_H-M   'P 1'
#
loop_
_entity.id
_entity.type
_entity.pdbx_description
1 polymer ?
#
loop_
_entity_poly.entity_id
_entity_poly.type
_entity_poly.pdbx_seq_one_letter_code
_entity_poly.pdbx_strand_id
1 'polypeptide(L)'
;MDKDGVDDFVLSFRQKAPALVWYRQNPRGWSRYMIEKDYLTVEAGGAVYDIDGDGYPDIVFGADYQGDQLWWWRNPGGRYDPDVAWERHTIKRGGSHQHHDQIFGDFKGTGKPQLVFWNQGAKKLFVADVPSDPRHLDQWPNGGSLLRKRRRGSRKIRRGAGRDRHQWGRQDRPAGRQLLV
;
A
#
# COMPACT_ATOMS: atom_id res chain seq x y z
N MET A 1 17.28 -8.66 4.75
CA MET A 1 16.30 -8.34 5.83
C MET A 1 16.96 -7.67 7.04
N ASP A 2 18.24 -7.94 7.28
CA ASP A 2 19.04 -7.38 8.38
C ASP A 2 19.74 -6.05 8.05
N LYS A 3 19.64 -5.59 6.80
CA LYS A 3 20.22 -4.34 6.29
C LYS A 3 21.75 -4.34 6.29
N ASP A 4 22.37 -5.51 6.12
CA ASP A 4 23.83 -5.63 5.98
C ASP A 4 24.35 -5.21 4.58
N GLY A 5 23.44 -4.88 3.66
CA GLY A 5 23.75 -4.48 2.28
C GLY A 5 23.86 -5.65 1.32
N VAL A 6 23.52 -6.87 1.75
CA VAL A 6 23.46 -8.08 0.94
C VAL A 6 22.00 -8.49 0.72
N ASP A 7 21.69 -8.92 -0.50
CA ASP A 7 20.35 -9.41 -0.82
C ASP A 7 20.10 -10.77 -0.15
N ASP A 8 18.97 -10.81 0.55
CA ASP A 8 18.39 -12.00 1.15
C ASP A 8 17.11 -12.40 0.41
N PHE A 9 16.55 -13.57 0.74
CA PHE A 9 15.21 -13.91 0.27
C PHE A 9 14.37 -14.61 1.34
N VAL A 10 13.06 -14.52 1.19
CA VAL A 10 12.07 -15.24 2.01
C VAL A 10 11.34 -16.24 1.12
N LEU A 11 11.22 -17.48 1.59
CA LEU A 11 10.38 -18.50 0.96
C LEU A 11 9.11 -18.72 1.77
N SER A 12 8.00 -18.83 1.07
CA SER A 12 6.71 -19.20 1.63
C SER A 12 6.33 -20.66 1.29
N PHE A 13 5.68 -21.33 2.24
CA PHE A 13 5.27 -22.73 2.09
C PHE A 13 3.78 -22.85 2.36
N ARG A 14 3.01 -22.88 1.27
CA ARG A 14 1.54 -22.83 1.31
C ARG A 14 0.85 -24.09 1.82
N GLN A 15 1.52 -25.24 1.83
CA GLN A 15 0.88 -26.55 2.09
C GLN A 15 1.29 -27.23 3.39
N LYS A 16 2.43 -26.86 3.98
CA LYS A 16 2.97 -27.46 5.20
C LYS A 16 3.80 -26.42 5.97
N ALA A 17 3.85 -26.56 7.29
CA ALA A 17 4.77 -25.81 8.13
C ALA A 17 6.24 -26.07 7.74
N PRO A 18 7.16 -25.11 7.96
CA PRO A 18 6.93 -23.73 8.40
C PRO A 18 6.35 -22.86 7.28
N ALA A 19 5.43 -21.93 7.56
CA ALA A 19 4.84 -21.11 6.50
C ALA A 19 5.82 -20.11 5.87
N LEU A 20 6.79 -19.57 6.62
CA LEU A 20 7.74 -18.56 6.14
C LEU A 20 9.15 -18.80 6.69
N VAL A 21 10.14 -18.80 5.79
CA VAL A 21 11.56 -18.95 6.15
C VAL A 21 12.37 -17.89 5.43
N TRP A 22 13.17 -17.15 6.20
CA TRP A 22 14.17 -16.23 5.67
C TRP A 22 15.50 -16.97 5.47
N TYR A 23 16.04 -16.85 4.27
CA TYR A 23 17.39 -17.27 3.93
C TYR A 23 18.29 -16.04 3.94
N ARG A 24 19.15 -15.98 4.95
CA ARG A 24 20.12 -14.92 5.14
C ARG A 24 21.44 -15.27 4.46
N GLN A 25 21.92 -14.41 3.57
CA GLN A 25 23.22 -14.59 2.94
C GLN A 25 24.33 -14.21 3.93
N ASN A 26 25.38 -15.02 4.00
CA ASN A 26 26.55 -14.77 4.83
C ASN A 26 27.82 -15.20 4.08
N PRO A 27 29.03 -14.83 4.54
CA PRO A 27 30.29 -15.25 3.89
C PRO A 27 30.49 -16.77 3.80
N ARG A 28 29.78 -17.55 4.63
CA ARG A 28 29.83 -19.02 4.63
C ARG A 28 28.68 -19.67 3.84
N GLY A 29 27.86 -18.87 3.15
CA GLY A 29 26.65 -19.30 2.44
C GLY A 29 25.36 -18.90 3.15
N TRP A 30 24.30 -19.65 2.88
CA TRP A 30 22.95 -19.34 3.34
C TRP A 30 22.65 -19.92 4.74
N SER A 31 22.14 -19.08 5.63
CA SER A 31 21.58 -19.49 6.93
C SER A 31 20.07 -19.35 6.92
N ARG A 32 19.36 -20.27 7.58
CA ARG A 32 17.89 -20.29 7.62
C ARG A 32 17.39 -19.73 8.94
N TYR A 33 16.41 -18.85 8.89
CA TYR A 33 15.72 -18.25 10.03
C TYR A 33 14.23 -18.43 9.87
N MET A 34 13.56 -19.04 10.85
CA MET A 34 12.12 -19.25 10.81
C MET A 34 11.40 -17.94 11.10
N ILE A 35 10.60 -17.45 10.15
CA ILE A 35 9.73 -16.29 10.36
C ILE A 35 8.38 -16.76 10.93
N GLU A 36 7.80 -17.80 10.34
CA GLU A 36 6.54 -18.40 10.78
C GLU A 36 6.68 -19.91 10.84
N LYS A 37 6.61 -20.47 12.05
CA LYS A 37 6.79 -21.92 12.28
C LYS A 37 5.51 -22.69 12.03
N ASP A 38 4.36 -22.05 12.22
CA ASP A 38 3.09 -22.72 12.05
C ASP A 38 2.77 -22.89 10.57
N TYR A 39 1.87 -23.83 10.30
CA TYR A 39 1.22 -23.89 8.99
C TYR A 39 0.25 -22.72 8.86
N LEU A 40 0.36 -22.01 7.75
CA LEU A 40 -0.62 -21.04 7.29
C LEU A 40 -0.88 -21.27 5.80
N THR A 41 -2.10 -20.95 5.38
CA THR A 41 -2.49 -21.00 3.97
C THR A 41 -1.97 -19.76 3.21
N VAL A 42 -0.67 -19.47 3.30
CA VAL A 42 -0.06 -18.30 2.65
C VAL A 42 -0.22 -18.37 1.12
N GLU A 43 -0.71 -17.30 0.52
CA GLU A 43 -0.88 -17.17 -0.92
C GLU A 43 0.41 -16.67 -1.60
N ALA A 44 0.49 -16.89 -2.92
CA ALA A 44 1.49 -16.24 -3.76
C ALA A 44 1.40 -14.71 -3.66
N GLY A 45 2.53 -14.03 -3.80
CA GLY A 45 2.65 -12.58 -3.68
C GLY A 45 3.62 -12.19 -2.57
N GLY A 46 3.20 -11.26 -1.75
CA GLY A 46 3.98 -10.71 -0.65
C GLY A 46 4.52 -9.31 -0.91
N ALA A 47 4.69 -8.54 0.15
CA ALA A 47 5.24 -7.19 0.09
C ALA A 47 6.19 -6.95 1.26
N VAL A 48 7.12 -6.00 1.08
CA VAL A 48 8.12 -5.62 2.08
C VAL A 48 8.00 -4.12 2.32
N TYR A 49 7.94 -3.72 3.58
CA TYR A 49 7.86 -2.31 4.00
C TYR A 49 8.19 -2.17 5.49
N ASP A 50 8.73 -1.04 5.91
CA ASP A 50 8.90 -0.70 7.33
C ASP A 50 7.55 -0.23 7.90
N ILE A 51 6.74 -1.18 8.38
CA ILE A 51 5.34 -0.96 8.74
C ILE A 51 5.25 -0.18 10.04
N ASP A 52 6.12 -0.48 10.99
CA ASP A 52 6.08 0.13 12.32
C ASP A 52 7.08 1.28 12.52
N GLY A 53 7.90 1.58 11.53
CA GLY A 53 8.78 2.74 11.50
C GLY A 53 10.06 2.55 12.33
N ASP A 54 10.44 1.33 12.68
CA ASP A 54 11.67 1.04 13.42
C ASP A 54 12.92 0.97 12.53
N GLY A 55 12.74 1.16 11.22
CA GLY A 55 13.81 1.22 10.25
C GLY A 55 14.20 -0.14 9.68
N TYR A 56 13.56 -1.25 10.09
CA TYR A 56 13.77 -2.56 9.51
C TYR A 56 12.59 -2.99 8.62
N PRO A 57 12.87 -3.66 7.49
CA PRO A 57 11.80 -4.09 6.59
C PRO A 57 10.99 -5.23 7.22
N ASP A 58 9.67 -5.04 7.32
CA ASP A 58 8.69 -6.06 7.66
C ASP A 58 8.14 -6.73 6.41
N ILE A 59 7.45 -7.87 6.58
CA ILE A 59 6.89 -8.64 5.47
C ILE A 59 5.37 -8.79 5.59
N VAL A 60 4.69 -8.81 4.45
CA VAL A 60 3.25 -9.01 4.33
C VAL A 60 2.98 -10.25 3.49
N PHE A 61 2.03 -11.09 3.94
CA PHE A 61 1.46 -12.17 3.13
C PHE A 61 -0.03 -12.30 3.41
N GLY A 62 -0.76 -12.65 2.36
CA GLY A 62 -2.18 -12.95 2.41
C GLY A 62 -2.47 -14.43 2.58
N ALA A 63 -3.66 -14.77 3.05
CA ALA A 63 -4.19 -16.12 2.97
C ALA A 63 -4.70 -16.42 1.55
N ASP A 64 -4.60 -17.68 1.13
CA ASP A 64 -5.07 -18.22 -0.13
C ASP A 64 -6.61 -18.38 -0.17
N TYR A 65 -7.13 -19.14 -1.14
CA TYR A 65 -8.57 -19.40 -1.27
C TYR A 65 -9.25 -20.01 -0.04
N GLN A 66 -8.49 -20.56 0.91
CA GLN A 66 -9.01 -21.18 2.13
C GLN A 66 -9.16 -20.18 3.28
N GLY A 67 -8.56 -19.00 3.20
CA GLY A 67 -8.51 -18.05 4.32
C GLY A 67 -8.90 -16.63 3.95
N ASP A 68 -9.40 -15.89 4.93
CA ASP A 68 -9.91 -14.52 4.79
C ASP A 68 -8.97 -13.46 5.40
N GLN A 69 -7.76 -13.89 5.76
CA GLN A 69 -6.80 -13.09 6.51
C GLN A 69 -5.69 -12.50 5.63
N LEU A 70 -5.16 -11.38 6.10
CA LEU A 70 -3.96 -10.73 5.59
C LEU A 70 -3.12 -10.36 6.81
N TRP A 71 -1.83 -10.70 6.78
CA TRP A 71 -0.93 -10.57 7.92
C TRP A 71 0.31 -9.77 7.59
N TRP A 72 0.97 -9.29 8.63
CA TRP A 72 2.36 -8.85 8.55
C TRP A 72 3.19 -9.47 9.67
N TRP A 73 4.49 -9.66 9.43
CA TRP A 73 5.44 -10.14 10.42
C TRP A 73 6.49 -9.08 10.65
N ARG A 74 6.66 -8.74 11.92
CA ARG A 74 7.59 -7.72 12.38
C ARG A 74 9.02 -8.23 12.40
N ASN A 75 9.91 -7.51 11.74
CA ASN A 75 11.34 -7.78 11.80
C ASN A 75 11.89 -7.40 13.19
N PRO A 76 12.59 -8.30 13.91
CA PRO A 76 13.06 -8.01 15.27
C PRO A 76 14.23 -7.02 15.35
N GLY A 77 14.78 -6.56 14.21
CA GLY A 77 15.73 -5.45 14.18
C GLY A 77 17.13 -5.76 14.72
N GLY A 78 17.75 -6.85 14.25
CA GLY A 78 19.16 -7.16 14.52
C GLY A 78 19.43 -8.24 15.58
N ARG A 79 18.40 -8.69 16.31
CA ARG A 79 18.49 -9.87 17.20
C ARG A 79 17.80 -11.07 16.53
N TYR A 80 18.53 -11.71 15.62
CA TYR A 80 18.01 -12.84 14.86
C TYR A 80 18.44 -14.16 15.50
N ASP A 81 17.45 -14.89 16.00
CA ASP A 81 17.60 -16.29 16.42
C ASP A 81 16.94 -17.17 15.35
N PRO A 82 17.66 -18.15 14.77
CA PRO A 82 17.11 -19.06 13.77
C PRO A 82 15.83 -19.76 14.21
N ASP A 83 15.70 -20.03 15.51
CA ASP A 83 14.63 -20.79 16.13
C ASP A 83 13.56 -19.92 16.80
N VAL A 84 13.55 -18.59 16.61
CA VAL A 84 12.50 -17.73 17.15
C VAL A 84 11.69 -17.11 16.01
N ALA A 85 10.39 -17.42 15.99
CA ALA A 85 9.46 -16.86 15.01
C ALA A 85 9.33 -15.34 15.19
N TRP A 86 9.07 -14.65 14.10
CA TRP A 86 8.80 -13.21 14.14
C TRP A 86 7.40 -12.96 14.71
N GLU A 87 7.20 -11.77 15.27
CA GLU A 87 5.89 -11.38 15.79
C GLU A 87 4.92 -11.18 14.63
N ARG A 88 3.85 -11.98 14.58
CA ARG A 88 2.81 -11.90 13.56
C ARG A 88 1.65 -11.02 14.01
N HIS A 89 1.27 -10.09 13.16
CA HIS A 89 0.14 -9.20 13.34
C HIS A 89 -0.89 -9.36 12.22
N THR A 90 -2.13 -8.95 12.49
CA THR A 90 -3.23 -9.02 11.51
C THR A 90 -3.43 -7.65 10.86
N ILE A 91 -3.45 -7.62 9.53
CA ILE A 91 -3.88 -6.44 8.75
C ILE A 91 -5.41 -6.50 8.57
N LYS A 92 -5.92 -7.66 8.18
CA LYS A 92 -7.35 -7.88 7.93
C LYS A 92 -7.74 -9.30 8.33
N ARG A 93 -8.97 -9.44 8.87
CA ARG A 93 -9.68 -10.70 9.08
C ARG A 93 -11.12 -10.55 8.61
N GLY A 94 -11.75 -11.63 8.13
CA GLY A 94 -13.15 -11.60 7.72
C GLY A 94 -13.37 -11.15 6.27
N GLY A 95 -14.61 -11.29 5.78
CA GLY A 95 -14.97 -10.92 4.41
C GLY A 95 -14.63 -12.01 3.40
N SER A 96 -14.27 -11.63 2.17
CA SER A 96 -13.93 -12.60 1.11
C SER A 96 -12.50 -13.14 1.25
N HIS A 97 -12.32 -14.39 0.82
CA HIS A 97 -11.06 -15.14 0.83
C HIS A 97 -10.08 -14.69 -0.26
N GLN A 98 -8.84 -15.19 -0.19
CA GLN A 98 -7.78 -15.07 -1.19
C GLN A 98 -7.22 -13.67 -1.41
N HIS A 99 -6.13 -13.37 -0.71
CA HIS A 99 -5.38 -12.12 -0.78
C HIS A 99 -4.09 -12.38 -1.55
N HIS A 100 -4.11 -12.11 -2.86
CA HIS A 100 -3.06 -12.56 -3.78
C HIS A 100 -1.87 -11.60 -3.79
N ASP A 101 -1.94 -10.51 -4.56
CA ASP A 101 -0.83 -9.56 -4.66
C ASP A 101 -0.96 -8.42 -3.64
N GLN A 102 0.18 -7.93 -3.16
CA GLN A 102 0.30 -6.79 -2.27
C GLN A 102 1.41 -5.85 -2.74
N ILE A 103 1.24 -4.55 -2.51
CA ILE A 103 2.29 -3.56 -2.75
C ILE A 103 2.12 -2.33 -1.84
N PHE A 104 3.23 -1.77 -1.37
CA PHE A 104 3.25 -0.48 -0.69
C PHE A 104 3.59 0.65 -1.65
N GLY A 105 2.92 1.80 -1.50
CA GLY A 105 3.20 3.01 -2.29
C GLY A 105 2.31 4.19 -1.89
N ASP A 106 2.71 5.42 -2.22
CA ASP A 106 1.88 6.60 -1.95
C ASP A 106 0.79 6.77 -3.02
N PHE A 107 -0.26 5.96 -2.93
CA PHE A 107 -1.37 5.97 -3.88
C PHE A 107 -2.38 7.09 -3.62
N LYS A 108 -2.37 7.68 -2.42
CA LYS A 108 -3.26 8.78 -2.04
C LYS A 108 -2.63 10.16 -2.22
N GLY A 109 -1.32 10.24 -2.50
CA GLY A 109 -0.59 11.51 -2.64
C GLY A 109 -0.46 12.25 -1.31
N THR A 110 -0.31 11.52 -0.21
CA THR A 110 -0.23 12.07 1.15
C THR A 110 1.20 12.17 1.68
N GLY A 111 2.19 11.70 0.91
CA GLY A 111 3.56 11.52 1.36
C GLY A 111 3.74 10.34 2.31
N LYS A 112 2.68 9.57 2.60
CA LYS A 112 2.71 8.35 3.39
C LYS A 112 2.29 7.17 2.51
N PRO A 113 3.03 6.05 2.48
CA PRO A 113 2.63 4.86 1.75
C PRO A 113 1.32 4.23 2.28
N GLN A 114 0.56 3.65 1.37
CA GLN A 114 -0.57 2.76 1.64
C GLN A 114 -0.21 1.36 1.18
N LEU A 115 -0.83 0.36 1.82
CA LEU A 115 -0.88 -0.99 1.31
C LEU A 115 -2.03 -1.12 0.30
N VAL A 116 -1.71 -1.52 -0.93
CA VAL A 116 -2.69 -1.96 -1.93
C VAL A 116 -2.62 -3.47 -2.05
N PHE A 117 -3.78 -4.13 -2.09
CA PHE A 117 -3.83 -5.56 -2.31
C PHE A 117 -5.04 -6.01 -3.13
N TRP A 118 -4.85 -7.09 -3.89
CA TRP A 118 -5.92 -7.77 -4.62
C TRP A 118 -6.55 -8.84 -3.74
N ASN A 119 -7.85 -8.74 -3.50
CA ASN A 119 -8.63 -9.82 -2.89
C ASN A 119 -9.49 -10.46 -3.98
N GLN A 120 -9.08 -11.67 -4.38
CA GLN A 120 -9.63 -12.39 -5.51
C GLN A 120 -11.06 -12.86 -5.23
N GLY A 121 -11.37 -13.30 -4.01
CA GLY A 121 -12.72 -13.68 -3.62
C GLY A 121 -13.69 -12.50 -3.68
N ALA A 122 -13.24 -11.30 -3.31
CA ALA A 122 -14.02 -10.07 -3.39
C ALA A 122 -14.08 -9.48 -4.81
N LYS A 123 -13.18 -9.92 -5.69
CA LYS A 123 -12.94 -9.36 -7.02
C LYS A 123 -12.65 -7.86 -6.98
N LYS A 124 -11.85 -7.43 -6.00
CA LYS A 124 -11.61 -6.01 -5.69
C LYS A 124 -10.17 -5.74 -5.28
N LEU A 125 -9.69 -4.56 -5.67
CA LEU A 125 -8.52 -3.93 -5.07
C LEU A 125 -8.94 -3.15 -3.82
N PHE A 126 -8.14 -3.30 -2.78
CA PHE A 126 -8.27 -2.61 -1.52
C PHE A 126 -7.09 -1.68 -1.30
N VAL A 127 -7.32 -0.54 -0.67
CA VAL A 127 -6.24 0.39 -0.27
C VAL A 127 -6.39 0.69 1.22
N ALA A 128 -5.35 0.35 1.99
CA ALA A 128 -5.30 0.51 3.44
C ALA A 128 -4.19 1.49 3.83
N ASP A 129 -4.51 2.41 4.73
CA ASP A 129 -3.50 3.27 5.36
C ASP A 129 -2.72 2.46 6.39
N VAL A 130 -1.41 2.67 6.46
CA VAL A 130 -0.59 2.14 7.55
C VAL A 130 -0.97 2.89 8.84
N PRO A 131 -1.46 2.21 9.88
CA PRO A 131 -1.79 2.85 11.15
C PRO A 131 -0.56 3.49 11.80
N SER A 132 -0.77 4.50 12.64
CA SER A 132 0.33 5.11 13.41
C SER A 132 0.89 4.20 14.49
N ASP A 133 0.11 3.23 14.95
CA ASP A 133 0.51 2.21 15.91
C ASP A 133 0.02 0.82 15.45
N PRO A 134 0.69 0.22 14.45
CA PRO A 134 0.21 -1.00 13.81
C PRO A 134 0.39 -2.26 14.68
N ARG A 135 1.21 -2.18 15.74
CA ARG A 135 1.55 -3.32 16.62
C ARG A 135 0.43 -3.64 17.61
N HIS A 136 -0.32 -2.63 18.06
CA HIS A 136 -1.31 -2.76 19.13
C HIS A 136 -2.77 -2.77 18.62
N LEU A 137 -2.99 -3.35 17.45
CA LEU A 137 -4.30 -3.44 16.82
C LEU A 137 -4.70 -4.90 16.57
N ASP A 138 -5.96 -5.22 16.82
CA ASP A 138 -6.53 -6.53 16.43
C ASP A 138 -6.55 -6.70 14.90
N GLN A 139 -6.78 -5.60 14.17
CA GLN A 139 -6.66 -5.46 12.72
C GLN A 139 -6.60 -3.97 12.35
N TRP A 140 -6.17 -3.64 11.13
CA TRP A 140 -6.05 -2.24 10.71
C TRP A 140 -7.43 -1.56 10.57
N PRO A 141 -7.56 -0.26 10.94
CA PRO A 141 -8.79 0.49 10.77
C PRO A 141 -9.06 0.68 9.27
N ASN A 142 -10.17 0.14 8.78
CA ASN A 142 -10.48 0.04 7.35
C ASN A 142 -9.51 -0.88 6.59
N GLY A 143 -9.48 -2.17 6.95
CA GLY A 143 -8.81 -3.25 6.21
C GLY A 143 -9.16 -3.36 4.70
N GLY A 144 -9.89 -2.40 4.15
CA GLY A 144 -9.49 -1.74 2.91
C GLY A 144 -10.61 -0.80 2.46
N SER A 145 -10.30 0.47 2.22
CA SER A 145 -11.25 1.41 1.64
C SER A 145 -11.03 1.49 0.13
N LEU A 146 -12.11 1.56 -0.65
CA LEU A 146 -12.02 1.82 -2.08
C LEU A 146 -11.56 3.26 -2.31
N LEU A 147 -10.59 3.48 -3.20
CA LEU A 147 -10.39 4.82 -3.77
C LEU A 147 -11.68 5.21 -4.51
N ARG A 148 -12.50 6.08 -3.91
CA ARG A 148 -13.53 6.80 -4.68
C ARG A 148 -12.82 7.80 -5.57
N LYS A 149 -12.96 7.64 -6.88
CA LYS A 149 -12.51 8.61 -7.88
C LYS A 149 -13.04 9.99 -7.47
N ARG A 150 -12.14 10.93 -7.11
CA ARG A 150 -12.52 12.34 -6.95
C ARG A 150 -13.09 12.80 -8.28
N ARG A 151 -14.40 13.03 -8.35
CA ARG A 151 -15.02 13.73 -9.49
C ARG A 151 -14.43 15.14 -9.50
N ARG A 152 -13.54 15.44 -10.46
CA ARG A 152 -13.22 16.83 -10.80
C ARG A 152 -14.55 17.48 -11.20
N GLY A 153 -15.05 18.39 -10.36
CA GLY A 153 -16.22 19.18 -10.68
C GLY A 153 -15.95 19.96 -11.96
N SER A 154 -16.64 19.62 -13.04
CA SER A 154 -16.69 20.47 -14.22
C SER A 154 -17.41 21.75 -13.82
N ARG A 155 -16.67 22.85 -13.66
CA ARG A 155 -17.27 24.19 -13.62
C ARG A 155 -17.96 24.39 -14.97
N LYS A 156 -19.28 24.27 -15.01
CA LYS A 156 -20.09 24.79 -16.11
C LYS A 156 -19.88 26.29 -16.13
N ILE A 157 -19.10 26.80 -17.08
CA ILE A 157 -19.13 28.20 -17.44
C ILE A 157 -20.54 28.48 -17.96
N ARG A 158 -21.37 29.16 -17.15
CA ARG A 158 -22.63 29.71 -17.63
C ARG A 158 -22.27 30.86 -18.56
N ARG A 159 -22.36 30.65 -19.88
CA ARG A 159 -22.45 31.77 -20.83
C ARG A 159 -23.81 32.42 -20.63
N GLY A 160 -23.82 33.59 -20.01
CA GLY A 160 -25.01 34.44 -19.92
C GLY A 160 -25.49 34.78 -21.33
N ALA A 161 -26.79 34.58 -21.57
CA ALA A 161 -27.46 35.07 -22.76
C ALA A 161 -27.67 36.58 -22.61
N GLY A 162 -26.75 37.38 -23.14
CA GLY A 162 -26.96 38.80 -23.40
C GLY A 162 -27.46 38.94 -24.84
N ARG A 163 -28.75 39.25 -25.01
CA ARG A 163 -29.29 39.79 -26.26
C ARG A 163 -29.03 41.29 -26.22
N ASP A 164 -28.14 41.80 -27.08
CA ASP A 164 -28.07 43.23 -27.35
C ASP A 164 -28.29 43.50 -28.84
N ARG A 165 -29.23 44.41 -29.07
CA ARG A 165 -29.72 44.87 -30.37
C ARG A 165 -28.69 45.81 -30.99
N HIS A 166 -28.48 45.65 -32.28
CA HIS A 166 -27.82 46.63 -33.13
C HIS A 166 -28.60 47.96 -33.14
N GLN A 167 -27.93 49.05 -32.76
CA GLN A 167 -28.21 50.38 -33.28
C GLN A 167 -26.90 51.06 -33.66
N TRP A 168 -26.93 51.66 -34.85
CA TRP A 168 -25.85 52.40 -35.50
C TRP A 168 -25.73 53.81 -34.92
N GLY A 169 -24.49 54.30 -34.81
CA GLY A 169 -24.16 55.71 -34.63
C GLY A 169 -22.68 55.97 -34.86
N ARG A 170 -22.35 56.67 -35.98
CA ARG A 170 -21.09 57.40 -36.20
C ARG A 170 -20.97 58.49 -35.10
N GLN A 171 -19.85 59.12 -34.73
CA GLN A 171 -18.51 59.43 -35.24
C GLN A 171 -17.77 59.98 -33.97
N ASP A 172 -16.49 59.78 -33.67
CA ASP A 172 -15.33 60.53 -34.16
C ASP A 172 -14.05 60.03 -33.42
N ARG A 173 -12.89 60.14 -34.09
CA ARG A 173 -11.51 60.03 -33.53
C ARG A 173 -10.99 61.47 -33.24
N PRO A 174 -9.80 61.76 -32.62
CA PRO A 174 -8.62 60.88 -32.43
C PRO A 174 -7.75 61.08 -31.15
N ALA A 175 -6.69 60.24 -31.08
CA ALA A 175 -5.36 60.43 -30.44
C ALA A 175 -5.28 60.34 -28.89
N GLY A 176 -4.29 59.68 -28.26
CA GLY A 176 -3.10 58.98 -28.74
C GLY A 176 -2.24 58.45 -27.58
N ARG A 177 -1.25 57.62 -27.94
CA ARG A 177 0.00 57.24 -27.24
C ARG A 177 -0.03 56.51 -25.87
N GLN A 178 0.16 55.20 -26.01
CA GLN A 178 1.21 54.33 -25.42
C GLN A 178 2.38 55.02 -24.68
N LEU A 179 2.79 54.45 -23.52
CA LEU A 179 4.18 54.05 -23.24
C LEU A 179 4.30 53.15 -22.00
N LEU A 180 5.00 52.03 -22.21
CA LEU A 180 5.71 51.21 -21.22
C LEU A 180 6.90 51.99 -20.66
N VAL A 181 7.28 51.68 -19.42
CA VAL A 181 8.60 51.09 -19.11
C VAL A 181 8.35 49.90 -18.20
#